data_AF-A0A5B8BUW9-F1
#
_entry.id   AF-A0A5B8BUW9-F1
#
_cell.length_a   1.000
_cell.length_b   1.000
_cell.length_c   1.000
_cell.angle_alpha   90.00
_cell.angle_beta   90.00
_cell.angle_gamma   90.00
#
_symmetry.space_group_name_H-M   'P 1'
#
loop_
_entity.id
_entity.type
_entity.pdbx_description
1 polymer ?
#
loop_
_entity_poly.entity_id
_entity_poly.type
_entity_poly.pdbx_seq_one_letter_code
_entity_poly.pdbx_strand_id
1 'polypeptide(L)' 'MAWKQLFENWADALPKIVDLYPHVDAVALQRFRGNRTLFVAYLAATHDLTLREADEGVNEMLRRFGRSEMAQAA' A
#
# COMPACT_ATOMS: atom_id res chain seq x y z
N MET A 1 -10.70 2.53 -2.81
CA MET A 1 -10.14 1.91 -4.02
C MET A 1 -9.97 0.41 -3.78
N ALA A 2 -10.11 -0.44 -4.79
CA ALA A 2 -9.77 -1.87 -4.68
C ALA A 2 -8.25 -2.10 -4.85
N TRP A 3 -7.68 -3.14 -4.24
CA TRP A 3 -6.26 -3.50 -4.45
C TRP A 3 -5.90 -3.63 -5.94
N LYS A 4 -6.85 -4.12 -6.76
CA LYS A 4 -6.66 -4.26 -8.20
C LYS A 4 -6.30 -2.95 -8.89
N GLN A 5 -7.09 -1.92 -8.61
CA GLN A 5 -6.89 -0.58 -9.16
C GLN A 5 -5.56 0.02 -8.68
N LEU A 6 -5.16 -0.27 -7.43
CA LEU A 6 -3.89 0.21 -6.88
C LEU A 6 -2.69 -0.36 -7.65
N PHE A 7 -2.69 -1.66 -7.97
CA PHE A 7 -1.55 -2.27 -8.68
C PHE A 7 -1.52 -1.93 -10.18
N GLU A 8 -2.66 -1.60 -10.78
CA GLU A 8 -2.73 -1.09 -12.15
C GLU A 8 -1.98 0.25 -12.24
N ASN A 9 -2.14 1.12 -11.23
CA ASN A 9 -1.46 2.42 -11.09
C ASN A 9 -0.28 2.37 -10.09
N TRP A 10 0.43 1.23 -10.01
CA TRP A 10 1.44 1.00 -8.95
C TRP A 10 2.56 2.04 -8.93
N ALA A 11 2.98 2.52 -10.11
CA ALA A 11 4.05 3.52 -10.22
C ALA A 11 3.69 4.85 -9.56
N ASP A 12 2.44 5.31 -9.70
CA ASP A 12 1.94 6.54 -9.09
C ASP A 12 1.57 6.36 -7.61
N ALA A 13 1.21 5.13 -7.23
CA ALA A 13 0.92 4.78 -5.86
C ALA A 13 2.20 4.69 -5.00
N LEU A 14 3.30 4.21 -5.58
CA LEU A 14 4.52 3.89 -4.84
C LEU A 14 5.07 5.06 -3.99
N PRO A 15 5.21 6.30 -4.52
CA PRO A 15 5.66 7.43 -3.73
C PRO A 15 4.73 7.73 -2.55
N LYS A 16 3.41 7.60 -2.74
CA LYS A 16 2.41 7.81 -1.68
C LYS A 16 2.46 6.72 -0.61
N ILE A 17 2.77 5.49 -1.00
CA ILE A 17 2.95 4.36 -0.08
C ILE A 17 4.21 4.57 0.76
N VAL A 18 5.31 4.98 0.16
CA VAL A 18 6.58 5.27 0.86
C VAL A 18 6.42 6.43 1.84
N ASP A 19 5.66 7.46 1.46
CA ASP A 19 5.33 8.58 2.36
C ASP A 19 4.45 8.12 3.54
N LEU A 20 3.50 7.21 3.30
CA LEU A 20 2.60 6.69 4.34
C LEU A 20 3.28 5.71 5.31
N TYR A 21 4.21 4.89 4.82
CA TYR A 21 4.90 3.86 5.59
C TYR A 21 6.39 4.18 5.67
N PRO A 22 6.85 4.90 6.72
CA PRO A 22 8.27 5.18 6.89
C PRO A 22 9.06 3.86 7.02
N HIS A 23 10.31 3.82 6.54
CA HIS A 23 11.20 2.65 6.55
C HIS A 23 10.93 1.56 5.50
N VAL A 24 9.90 1.69 4.67
CA VAL A 24 9.74 0.80 3.50
C VAL A 24 10.71 1.16 2.38
N ASP A 25 11.24 0.15 1.71
CA ASP A 25 12.12 0.32 0.55
C ASP A 25 11.29 0.29 -0.76
N ALA A 26 11.28 1.41 -1.47
CA ALA A 26 10.62 1.55 -2.77
C ALA A 26 11.04 0.46 -3.78
N VAL A 27 12.32 0.06 -3.79
CA VAL A 27 12.84 -0.97 -4.70
C VAL A 27 12.27 -2.35 -4.33
N ALA A 28 12.14 -2.65 -3.04
CA ALA A 28 11.49 -3.87 -2.58
C ALA A 28 10.00 -3.89 -2.97
N LEU A 29 9.30 -2.76 -2.77
CA LEU A 29 7.88 -2.63 -3.12
C LEU A 29 7.58 -2.84 -4.61
N GLN A 30 8.51 -2.48 -5.51
CA GLN A 30 8.35 -2.77 -6.94
C GLN A 30 8.23 -4.27 -7.22
N ARG A 31 8.93 -5.12 -6.45
CA ARG A 31 8.92 -6.59 -6.62
C ARG A 31 7.60 -7.21 -6.14
N PHE A 32 6.84 -6.51 -5.30
CA PHE A 32 5.58 -7.00 -4.74
C PHE A 32 4.36 -6.55 -5.55
N ARG A 33 4.56 -5.92 -6.72
CA ARG A 33 3.46 -5.45 -7.58
C ARG A 33 2.48 -6.59 -7.87
N GLY A 34 1.21 -6.37 -7.53
CA GLY A 34 0.13 -7.34 -7.72
C GLY A 34 0.06 -8.45 -6.66
N ASN A 35 1.07 -8.59 -5.79
CA ASN A 35 1.10 -9.59 -4.74
C ASN A 35 0.79 -8.96 -3.36
N ARG A 36 -0.50 -8.86 -3.04
CA ARG A 36 -0.96 -8.30 -1.76
C ARG A 36 -0.39 -9.04 -0.55
N THR A 37 -0.31 -10.37 -0.62
CA THR A 37 0.16 -11.19 0.50
C THR A 37 1.63 -10.90 0.83
N LEU A 38 2.50 -10.80 -0.18
CA LEU A 38 3.89 -10.42 0.04
C LEU A 38 4.02 -8.99 0.55
N PHE A 39 3.21 -8.07 0.04
CA PHE A 39 3.19 -6.68 0.52
C PHE A 39 2.80 -6.60 2.01
N VAL A 40 1.74 -7.30 2.43
CA VAL A 40 1.30 -7.37 3.83
C VAL A 40 2.38 -8.01 4.72
N ALA A 41 2.98 -9.12 4.28
CA ALA A 41 4.06 -9.78 5.03
C ALA A 41 5.30 -8.89 5.18
N TYR A 42 5.65 -8.15 4.13
CA TYR A 42 6.76 -7.20 4.16
C TYR A 42 6.50 -6.04 5.13
N LEU A 43 5.29 -5.45 5.11
CA LEU A 43 4.91 -4.41 6.06
C LEU A 43 4.93 -4.94 7.51
N ALA A 44 4.41 -6.15 7.73
CA ALA A 44 4.44 -6.79 9.04
C ALA A 44 5.86 -6.90 9.58
N ALA A 45 6.79 -7.44 8.77
CA ALA A 45 8.19 -7.58 9.16
C ALA A 45 8.91 -6.23 9.33
N THR A 46 8.61 -5.25 8.49
CA THR A 46 9.30 -3.93 8.49
C THR A 46 8.89 -3.08 9.70
N HIS A 47 7.66 -3.22 10.16
CA HIS A 47 7.09 -2.40 11.24
C HIS A 47 6.85 -3.17 12.55
N ASP A 48 7.35 -4.40 12.66
CA ASP A 48 7.13 -5.28 13.82
C ASP A 48 5.63 -5.44 14.16
N LEU A 49 4.81 -5.62 13.13
CA LEU A 49 3.37 -5.83 13.24
C LEU A 49 3.03 -7.30 13.05
N THR A 50 1.88 -7.71 13.58
CA THR A 50 1.28 -8.98 13.15
C THR A 50 0.77 -8.89 11.71
N LEU A 51 0.64 -10.03 11.03
CA LEU A 51 0.05 -10.09 9.68
C LEU A 51 -1.36 -9.48 9.64
N ARG A 52 -2.13 -9.63 10.73
CA ARG A 52 -3.48 -9.05 10.84
C ARG A 52 -3.44 -7.53 10.87
N GLU A 53 -2.58 -6.94 11.72
CA GLU A 53 -2.46 -5.49 11.83
C GLU A 53 -1.92 -4.87 10.53
N ALA A 54 -0.97 -5.53 9.89
CA ALA A 54 -0.51 -5.12 8.57
C ALA A 54 -1.65 -5.17 7.53
N ASP A 55 -2.45 -6.24 7.52
CA ASP A 55 -3.60 -6.36 6.62
C ASP A 55 -4.64 -5.25 6.83
N GLU A 56 -4.96 -4.96 8.09
CA GLU A 56 -5.83 -3.85 8.49
C GLU A 56 -5.27 -2.49 8.04
N GLY A 57 -3.96 -2.28 8.21
CA GLY A 57 -3.26 -1.10 7.72
C GLY A 57 -3.37 -0.93 6.21
N VAL A 58 -3.17 -2.02 5.44
CA VAL A 58 -3.34 -2.01 3.98
C VAL A 58 -4.78 -1.69 3.59
N ASN A 59 -5.76 -2.25 4.28
CA ASN A 59 -7.17 -1.96 4.03
C ASN A 59 -7.50 -0.49 4.29
N GLU A 60 -6.95 0.11 5.35
CA GLU A 60 -7.14 1.53 5.61
C GLU A 60 -6.43 2.42 4.58
N MET A 61 -5.21 2.07 4.15
CA MET A 61 -4.53 2.75 3.04
C MET A 61 -5.40 2.77 1.77
N LEU A 62 -5.96 1.62 1.38
CA LEU A 62 -6.82 1.52 0.20
C LEU A 62 -8.09 2.39 0.29
N ARG A 63 -8.63 2.57 1.51
CA ARG A 63 -9.73 3.52 1.75
C ARG A 63 -9.24 4.97 1.62
N ARG A 64 -8.09 5.32 2.20
CA ARG A 64 -7.49 6.67 2.12
C ARG A 64 -7.22 7.08 0.67
N PHE A 65 -6.62 6.20 -0.12
CA PHE A 65 -6.33 6.48 -1.53
C PHE A 65 -7.60 6.62 -2.35
N GLY A 66 -8.61 5.77 -2.12
CA GLY A 66 -9.92 5.93 -2.76
C GLY A 66 -10.60 7.26 -2.42
N ARG A 67 -10.52 7.72 -1.16
CA ARG A 67 -11.05 9.04 -0.78
C ARG A 67 -10.28 10.19 -1.44
N SER A 68 -8.95 10.06 -1.55
CA SER A 68 -8.09 11.09 -2.12
C SER A 68 -8.25 11.22 -3.64
N GLU A 69 -8.58 10.14 -4.36
CA GLU A 69 -8.94 10.22 -5.78
C GLU A 69 -10.27 10.94 -6.01
N MET A 70 -11.31 10.65 -5.20
CA MET A 70 -12.60 11.33 -5.35
C MET A 70 -12.53 12.82 -5.05
N ALA A 71 -11.65 13.25 -4.14
CA ALA A 71 -11.44 14.65 -3.82
C ALA A 71 -10.70 15.44 -4.92
N GLN A 72 -9.95 14.78 -5.80
CA GLN A 72 -9.26 15.43 -6.93
C GLN A 72 -10.12 15.50 -8.21
N ALA A 73 -11.26 14.81 -8.25
CA ALA A 73 -12.16 14.74 -9.40
C ALA A 73 -13.43 15.60 -9.26
N ALA A 74 -13.53 16.40 -8.20
CA ALA A 74 -14.65 17.30 -7.89
C ALA A 74 -14.21 18.77 -7.98
#